data_AF-A0AAW5C4Y0-F1
#
_entry.id   AF-A0AAW5C4Y0-F1
#
_cell.length_a   1.000
_cell.length_b   1.000
_cell.length_c   1.000
_cell.angle_alpha   90.00
_cell.angle_beta   90.00
_cell.angle_gamma   90.00
#
_symmetry.space_group_name_H-M   'P 1'
#
loop_
_entity.id
_entity.type
_entity.pdbx_description
1 polymer ?
#
loop_
_entity_poly.entity_id
_entity_poly.type
_entity_poly.pdbx_seq_one_letter_code
_entity_poly.pdbx_strand_id
1 'polypeptide(L)'
;MNQREGVSLSTKIAYGGGDTAANIVFGMISTILTLFYTDYAGIPAATVGIVMLLTRIFDGFSDILMGFIIEKTHSKWGKCRPWILWMCVPYGISAVLLFTVPHTTHFLQALYMFVTYNFCTTICYTATNVPYSALSSMISREQRDRDMLSIFRMGLAPFGRIMGVSFTLPLVKLFGDNQSAWVKTMAIWAVMAVLLNLYCFKKCEENVDIPARKDIKVPFVTSLKAIFTNQYFYAGIFFQMLQNIIFAITGTMLPYYCKYVFHNDSWLYSTMYLVETALMIVITMFFSPWLLRRFGKKKMSLAGVVIALAGHLIYLIDPYNINLVFASCIIRGIGFAPLNSVFYGFVGEAVEFGQWKSHVRQEGLVFAGSNMGTKFGAGVTAALMTGLLGAAGYISSTGTAVVQPQSAVDMIINIYKIGPVIVWVAYIILLALYQLEKKYPAIMAELAEREARGEL
;
A
#
# COMPACT_ATOMS: atom_id res chain seq x y z
N MET A 1 28.20 28.63 -4.57
CA MET A 1 27.35 27.46 -4.87
C MET A 1 27.46 26.49 -3.71
N ASN A 2 26.60 26.60 -2.69
CA ASN A 2 26.56 25.63 -1.60
C ASN A 2 25.98 24.33 -2.15
N GLN A 3 26.75 23.23 -2.05
CA GLN A 3 26.23 21.88 -2.24
C GLN A 3 25.04 21.71 -1.28
N ARG A 4 23.81 21.68 -1.80
CA ARG A 4 22.63 21.37 -0.99
C ARG A 4 22.81 19.95 -0.45
N GLU A 5 23.05 19.82 0.85
CA GLU A 5 23.08 18.52 1.52
C GLU A 5 21.74 17.83 1.26
N GLY A 6 21.78 16.70 0.54
CA GLY A 6 20.58 15.90 0.28
C GLY A 6 19.94 15.43 1.59
N VAL A 7 18.68 15.01 1.52
CA VAL A 7 17.89 14.65 2.72
C VAL A 7 18.66 13.69 3.64
N SER A 8 18.78 14.07 4.92
CA SER A 8 19.56 13.33 5.92
C SER A 8 19.09 11.87 6.06
N LEU A 9 20.01 10.95 6.36
CA LEU A 9 19.67 9.53 6.59
C LEU A 9 18.63 9.38 7.71
N SER A 10 18.73 10.20 8.76
CA SER A 10 17.77 10.20 9.85
C SER A 10 16.36 10.62 9.41
N THR A 11 16.22 11.58 8.49
CA THR A 11 14.93 11.95 7.90
C THR A 11 14.38 10.84 7.02
N LYS A 12 15.24 10.12 6.27
CA LYS A 12 14.83 8.96 5.45
C LYS A 12 14.29 7.81 6.29
N ILE A 13 14.97 7.49 7.40
CA ILE A 13 14.51 6.47 8.37
C ILE A 13 13.23 6.93 9.07
N ALA A 14 13.15 8.20 9.48
CA ALA A 14 11.95 8.75 10.12
C ALA A 14 10.74 8.71 9.19
N TYR A 15 10.94 9.05 7.91
CA TYR A 15 9.91 8.93 6.88
C TYR A 15 9.46 7.48 6.79
N GLY A 16 10.36 6.52 6.55
CA GLY A 16 9.96 5.12 6.43
C GLY A 16 9.32 4.53 7.69
N GLY A 17 9.72 4.97 8.88
CA GLY A 17 9.09 4.59 10.15
C GLY A 17 7.61 5.01 10.25
N GLY A 18 7.21 6.11 9.60
CA GLY A 18 5.80 6.52 9.50
C GLY A 18 4.95 5.49 8.73
N ASP A 19 5.46 4.96 7.61
CA ASP A 19 4.76 3.91 6.86
C ASP A 19 4.77 2.58 7.62
N THR A 20 5.86 2.26 8.33
CA THR A 20 5.90 1.10 9.23
C THR A 20 4.78 1.19 10.27
N ALA A 21 4.57 2.36 10.89
CA ALA A 21 3.50 2.58 11.85
C ALA A 21 2.10 2.35 11.24
N ALA A 22 1.88 2.88 10.04
CA ALA A 22 0.64 2.70 9.30
C ALA A 22 0.40 1.23 8.92
N ASN A 23 1.45 0.51 8.51
CA ASN A 23 1.39 -0.89 8.11
C ASN A 23 1.25 -1.87 9.28
N ILE A 24 1.74 -1.54 10.48
CA ILE A 24 1.50 -2.34 11.69
C ILE A 24 -0.01 -2.47 11.91
N VAL A 25 -0.71 -1.34 12.00
CA VAL A 25 -2.14 -1.33 12.30
C VAL A 25 -2.97 -1.80 11.11
N PHE A 26 -2.69 -1.33 9.89
CA PHE A 26 -3.40 -1.77 8.69
C PHE A 26 -3.21 -3.27 8.38
N GLY A 27 -2.01 -3.79 8.58
CA GLY A 27 -1.69 -5.21 8.39
C GLY A 27 -2.45 -6.11 9.35
N MET A 28 -2.56 -5.69 10.62
CA MET A 28 -3.39 -6.37 11.63
C MET A 28 -4.87 -6.32 11.27
N ILE A 29 -5.39 -5.13 10.93
CA ILE A 29 -6.79 -4.95 10.52
C ILE A 29 -7.14 -5.85 9.33
N SER A 30 -6.24 -5.99 8.36
CA SER A 30 -6.51 -6.77 7.15
C SER A 30 -6.42 -8.29 7.35
N THR A 31 -5.68 -8.76 8.35
CA THR A 31 -5.38 -10.20 8.49
C THR A 31 -6.06 -10.84 9.71
N ILE A 32 -6.14 -10.11 10.82
CA ILE A 32 -6.53 -10.67 12.13
C ILE A 32 -7.92 -10.22 12.55
N LEU A 33 -8.39 -9.06 12.08
CA LEU A 33 -9.66 -8.50 12.53
C LEU A 33 -10.86 -9.39 12.17
N THR A 34 -10.85 -9.98 10.97
CA THR A 34 -11.90 -10.92 10.55
C THR A 34 -11.98 -12.11 11.49
N LEU A 35 -10.83 -12.70 11.85
CA LEU A 35 -10.74 -13.82 12.80
C LEU A 35 -11.26 -13.42 14.18
N PHE A 36 -10.87 -12.24 14.68
CA PHE A 36 -11.37 -11.74 15.97
C PHE A 36 -12.90 -11.60 15.98
N TYR A 37 -13.49 -11.08 14.90
CA TYR A 37 -14.94 -10.91 14.82
C TYR A 37 -15.72 -12.22 14.69
N THR A 38 -15.19 -13.21 13.98
CA THR A 38 -15.86 -14.51 13.83
C THR A 38 -15.70 -15.37 15.06
N ASP A 39 -14.47 -15.48 15.59
CA ASP A 39 -14.13 -16.54 16.56
C ASP A 39 -14.25 -16.06 18.00
N TYR A 40 -14.00 -14.77 18.28
CA TYR A 40 -14.05 -14.21 19.65
C TYR A 40 -15.30 -13.35 19.89
N ALA A 41 -15.74 -12.56 18.90
CA ALA A 41 -16.95 -11.76 19.02
C ALA A 41 -18.24 -12.53 18.67
N GLY A 42 -18.12 -13.70 18.03
CA GLY A 42 -19.25 -14.56 17.67
C GLY A 42 -20.16 -13.97 16.59
N ILE A 43 -19.64 -13.07 15.75
CA ILE A 43 -20.41 -12.39 14.70
C ILE A 43 -20.41 -13.26 13.43
N PRO A 44 -21.55 -13.44 12.75
CA PRO A 44 -21.58 -14.20 11.51
C PRO A 44 -20.61 -13.64 10.47
N ALA A 45 -19.80 -14.52 9.86
CA ALA A 45 -18.79 -14.15 8.88
C ALA A 45 -19.37 -13.35 7.68
N ALA A 46 -20.61 -13.66 7.28
CA ALA A 46 -21.32 -12.92 6.23
C ALA A 46 -21.51 -11.44 6.60
N THR A 47 -21.87 -11.13 7.86
CA THR A 47 -22.03 -9.76 8.35
C THR A 47 -20.70 -9.02 8.35
N VAL A 48 -19.63 -9.69 8.82
CA VAL A 48 -18.26 -9.13 8.81
C VAL A 48 -17.83 -8.79 7.38
N GLY A 49 -18.04 -9.71 6.43
CA GLY A 49 -17.70 -9.51 5.03
C GLY A 49 -18.42 -8.33 4.39
N ILE A 50 -19.73 -8.17 4.64
CA ILE A 50 -20.53 -7.05 4.12
C ILE A 50 -20.05 -5.72 4.71
N VAL A 51 -19.79 -5.65 6.03
CA VAL A 51 -19.29 -4.43 6.70
C VAL A 51 -17.93 -4.01 6.15
N MET A 52 -17.02 -4.97 5.97
CA MET A 52 -15.70 -4.71 5.41
C MET A 52 -15.80 -4.24 3.94
N LEU A 53 -16.67 -4.85 3.13
CA LEU A 53 -16.88 -4.45 1.73
C LEU A 53 -17.44 -3.03 1.61
N LEU A 54 -18.49 -2.71 2.37
CA LEU A 54 -19.09 -1.37 2.37
C LEU A 54 -18.07 -0.32 2.77
N THR A 55 -17.26 -0.61 3.80
CA THR A 55 -16.25 0.34 4.25
C THR A 55 -15.16 0.58 3.20
N ARG A 56 -14.80 -0.43 2.40
CA ARG A 56 -13.82 -0.23 1.31
C ARG A 56 -14.28 0.79 0.26
N ILE A 57 -15.58 0.93 0.04
CA ILE A 57 -16.14 1.97 -0.82
C ILE A 57 -15.97 3.34 -0.17
N PHE A 58 -16.36 3.48 1.11
CA PHE A 58 -16.20 4.73 1.86
C PHE A 58 -14.74 5.18 1.95
N ASP A 59 -13.82 4.24 2.16
CA ASP A 59 -12.37 4.41 2.14
C ASP A 59 -11.87 5.07 0.84
N GLY A 60 -12.46 4.77 -0.33
CA GLY A 60 -12.06 5.37 -1.60
C GLY A 60 -12.49 6.84 -1.70
N PHE A 61 -13.70 7.15 -1.23
CA PHE A 61 -14.21 8.52 -1.19
C PHE A 61 -13.47 9.38 -0.16
N SER A 62 -13.14 8.82 1.01
CA SER A 62 -12.40 9.54 2.04
C SER A 62 -10.99 9.91 1.59
N ASP A 63 -10.30 9.06 0.81
CA ASP A 63 -8.97 9.38 0.28
C ASP A 63 -9.02 10.66 -0.58
N ILE A 64 -10.01 10.78 -1.47
CA ILE A 64 -10.18 11.95 -2.36
C ILE A 64 -10.51 13.20 -1.54
N LEU A 65 -11.46 13.08 -0.60
CA LEU A 65 -11.83 14.18 0.29
C LEU A 65 -10.63 14.66 1.11
N MET A 66 -9.85 13.73 1.65
CA MET A 66 -8.66 14.05 2.42
C MET A 66 -7.57 14.71 1.57
N GLY A 67 -7.39 14.24 0.33
CA GLY A 67 -6.51 14.87 -0.66
C GLY A 67 -6.83 16.36 -0.83
N PHE A 68 -8.12 16.72 -0.89
CA PHE A 68 -8.59 18.10 -0.97
C PHE A 68 -8.45 18.89 0.34
N ILE A 69 -8.71 18.24 1.49
CA ILE A 69 -8.55 18.87 2.81
C ILE A 69 -7.09 19.29 3.03
N ILE A 70 -6.13 18.46 2.63
CA ILE A 70 -4.70 18.77 2.72
C ILE A 70 -4.35 20.00 1.89
N GLU A 71 -4.91 20.13 0.69
CA GLU A 71 -4.68 21.31 -0.18
C GLU A 71 -5.13 22.62 0.48
N LYS A 72 -6.20 22.58 1.27
CA LYS A 72 -6.77 23.72 2.00
C LYS A 72 -6.21 23.95 3.39
N THR A 73 -5.36 23.05 3.89
CA THR A 73 -4.84 23.15 5.26
C THR A 73 -3.73 24.20 5.31
N HIS A 74 -3.94 25.26 6.08
CA HIS A 74 -2.92 26.26 6.41
C HIS A 74 -2.54 26.11 7.88
N SER A 75 -1.28 25.74 8.14
CA SER A 75 -0.77 25.58 9.50
C SER A 75 0.69 26.02 9.61
N LYS A 76 1.10 26.40 10.82
CA LYS A 76 2.48 26.84 11.14
C LYS A 76 3.52 25.74 10.94
N TRP A 77 3.11 24.47 10.90
CA TRP A 77 4.01 23.32 10.72
C TRP A 77 4.00 22.76 9.29
N GLY A 78 3.39 23.45 8.33
CA GLY A 78 3.24 22.98 6.95
C GLY A 78 1.84 22.44 6.66
N LYS A 79 1.65 21.80 5.49
CA LYS A 79 0.34 21.29 5.05
C LYS A 79 0.08 19.85 5.48
N CYS A 80 1.08 18.99 5.44
CA CYS A 80 0.93 17.54 5.64
C CYS A 80 1.30 17.12 7.07
N ARG A 81 2.34 17.70 7.66
CA ARG A 81 2.82 17.37 9.02
C ARG A 81 1.76 17.52 10.13
N PRO A 82 0.92 18.58 10.18
CA PRO A 82 -0.05 18.74 11.25
C PRO A 82 -1.05 17.57 11.32
N TRP A 83 -1.45 17.03 10.16
CA TRP A 83 -2.38 15.91 10.10
C TRP A 83 -1.81 14.62 10.68
N ILE A 84 -0.52 14.36 10.47
CA ILE A 84 0.17 13.22 11.09
C ILE A 84 0.17 13.36 12.62
N LEU A 85 0.40 14.57 13.14
CA LEU A 85 0.39 14.83 14.59
C LEU A 85 -1.03 14.76 15.18
N TRP A 86 -2.02 15.38 14.53
CA TRP A 86 -3.39 15.44 15.04
C TRP A 86 -4.06 14.08 14.99
N MET A 87 -3.76 13.25 13.99
CA MET A 87 -4.42 11.97 13.80
C MET A 87 -3.65 10.77 14.36
N CYS A 88 -2.38 10.90 14.78
CA CYS A 88 -1.64 9.77 15.34
C CYS A 88 -2.30 9.21 16.62
N VAL A 89 -2.73 10.07 17.55
CA VAL A 89 -3.37 9.65 18.81
C VAL A 89 -4.78 9.09 18.56
N PRO A 90 -5.68 9.78 17.82
CA PRO A 90 -6.96 9.19 17.41
C PRO A 90 -6.81 7.85 16.68
N TYR A 91 -5.79 7.72 15.83
CA TYR A 91 -5.51 6.46 15.14
C TYR A 91 -5.16 5.34 16.11
N GLY A 92 -4.26 5.59 17.06
CA GLY A 92 -3.92 4.62 18.11
C GLY A 92 -5.13 4.21 18.96
N ILE A 93 -5.95 5.18 19.39
CA ILE A 93 -7.17 4.90 20.17
C ILE A 93 -8.17 4.09 19.34
N SER A 94 -8.39 4.47 18.08
CA SER A 94 -9.29 3.77 17.18
C SER A 94 -8.86 2.31 16.93
N ALA A 95 -7.55 2.06 16.85
CA ALA A 95 -7.01 0.71 16.70
C ALA A 95 -7.32 -0.18 17.92
N VAL A 96 -7.32 0.38 19.14
CA VAL A 96 -7.73 -0.34 20.36
C VAL A 96 -9.24 -0.54 20.39
N LEU A 97 -10.02 0.48 19.99
CA LEU A 97 -11.49 0.43 19.98
C LEU A 97 -12.05 -0.70 19.09
N LEU A 98 -11.35 -1.04 18.00
CA LEU A 98 -11.74 -2.15 17.11
C LEU A 98 -11.85 -3.50 17.82
N PHE A 99 -11.09 -3.69 18.90
CA PHE A 99 -11.01 -4.95 19.65
C PHE A 99 -11.80 -4.91 20.97
N THR A 100 -12.34 -3.74 21.36
CA THR A 100 -13.27 -3.60 22.50
C THR A 100 -14.74 -3.70 22.05
N VAL A 101 -15.10 -4.80 21.38
CA VAL A 101 -16.50 -5.05 21.00
C VAL A 101 -17.34 -5.35 22.26
N PRO A 102 -18.43 -4.61 22.53
CA PRO A 102 -19.30 -4.89 23.66
C PRO A 102 -20.14 -6.16 23.42
N HIS A 103 -20.17 -7.08 24.37
CA HIS A 103 -21.02 -8.28 24.35
C HIS A 103 -22.49 -7.89 24.62
N THR A 104 -23.20 -7.51 23.56
CA THR A 104 -24.61 -7.05 23.59
C THR A 104 -25.36 -7.74 22.44
N THR A 105 -26.46 -7.15 21.95
CA THR A 105 -27.23 -7.70 20.83
C THR A 105 -26.42 -7.72 19.52
N HIS A 106 -26.61 -8.73 18.68
CA HIS A 106 -25.95 -8.87 17.37
C HIS A 106 -26.04 -7.62 16.48
N PHE A 107 -27.18 -6.92 16.49
CA PHE A 107 -27.35 -5.67 15.73
C PHE A 107 -26.44 -4.55 16.26
N LEU A 108 -26.36 -4.37 17.58
CA LEU A 108 -25.55 -3.33 18.20
C LEU A 108 -24.05 -3.62 18.04
N GLN A 109 -23.66 -4.90 18.05
CA GLN A 109 -22.30 -5.34 17.73
C GLN A 109 -21.93 -5.03 16.27
N ALA A 110 -22.82 -5.32 15.32
CA ALA A 110 -22.59 -5.02 13.91
C ALA A 110 -22.51 -3.49 13.66
N LEU A 111 -23.37 -2.71 14.30
CA LEU A 111 -23.32 -1.24 14.23
C LEU A 111 -22.02 -0.70 14.85
N TYR A 112 -21.62 -1.20 16.02
CA TYR A 112 -20.36 -0.82 16.66
C TYR A 112 -19.16 -1.14 15.78
N MET A 113 -19.12 -2.33 15.17
CA MET A 113 -18.10 -2.72 14.21
C MET A 113 -18.05 -1.76 13.03
N PHE A 114 -19.21 -1.46 12.42
CA PHE A 114 -19.27 -0.56 11.28
C PHE A 114 -18.72 0.84 11.63
N VAL A 115 -19.12 1.40 12.78
CA VAL A 115 -18.68 2.73 13.22
C VAL A 115 -17.20 2.75 13.57
N THR A 116 -16.73 1.81 14.39
CA THR A 116 -15.31 1.75 14.81
C THR A 116 -14.38 1.44 13.64
N TYR A 117 -14.78 0.56 12.73
CA TYR A 117 -14.03 0.25 11.51
C TYR A 117 -13.90 1.46 10.61
N ASN A 118 -15.00 2.14 10.28
CA ASN A 118 -14.94 3.37 9.48
C ASN A 118 -14.17 4.49 10.18
N PHE A 119 -14.33 4.64 11.50
CA PHE A 119 -13.55 5.63 12.24
C PHE A 119 -12.04 5.36 12.15
N CYS A 120 -11.62 4.11 12.28
CA CYS A 120 -10.21 3.72 12.21
C CYS A 120 -9.65 3.80 10.77
N THR A 121 -10.29 3.18 9.79
CA THR A 121 -9.77 3.08 8.41
C THR A 121 -10.15 4.28 7.54
N THR A 122 -11.43 4.61 7.48
CA THR A 122 -11.95 5.64 6.59
C THR A 122 -11.51 7.03 7.03
N ILE A 123 -11.47 7.29 8.33
CA ILE A 123 -11.12 8.61 8.88
C ILE A 123 -9.65 8.65 9.31
N CYS A 124 -9.27 7.95 10.37
CA CYS A 124 -7.95 8.12 10.99
C CYS A 124 -6.79 7.65 10.10
N TYR A 125 -6.88 6.46 9.51
CA TYR A 125 -5.84 5.92 8.63
C TYR A 125 -5.69 6.77 7.38
N THR A 126 -6.80 7.11 6.73
CA THR A 126 -6.80 7.97 5.53
C THR A 126 -6.23 9.36 5.82
N ALA A 127 -6.67 9.99 6.92
CA ALA A 127 -6.19 11.30 7.36
C ALA A 127 -4.72 11.31 7.78
N THR A 128 -4.10 10.15 8.01
CA THR A 128 -2.67 10.03 8.28
C THR A 128 -1.89 9.64 7.01
N ASN A 129 -2.37 8.65 6.26
CA ASN A 129 -1.66 8.03 5.14
C ASN A 129 -1.63 8.89 3.87
N VAL A 130 -2.71 9.62 3.56
CA VAL A 130 -2.74 10.51 2.39
C VAL A 130 -1.76 11.69 2.56
N PRO A 131 -1.77 12.46 3.67
CA PRO A 131 -0.75 13.50 3.88
C PRO A 131 0.65 12.92 4.01
N TYR A 132 0.81 11.76 4.65
CA TYR A 132 2.12 11.10 4.72
C TYR A 132 2.67 10.72 3.34
N SER A 133 1.81 10.29 2.42
CA SER A 133 2.23 9.97 1.04
C SER A 133 2.62 11.22 0.26
N ALA A 134 1.84 12.30 0.40
CA ALA A 134 2.16 13.61 -0.17
C ALA A 134 3.39 14.26 0.47
N LEU A 135 3.73 13.93 1.72
CA LEU A 135 4.90 14.50 2.40
C LEU A 135 6.21 14.17 1.67
N SER A 136 6.29 13.05 0.93
CA SER A 136 7.47 12.71 0.13
C SER A 136 7.81 13.78 -0.91
N SER A 137 6.81 14.41 -1.54
CA SER A 137 7.02 15.50 -2.50
C SER A 137 7.31 16.85 -1.85
N MET A 138 6.92 17.03 -0.59
CA MET A 138 7.08 18.28 0.16
C MET A 138 8.40 18.38 0.94
N ILE A 139 9.08 17.25 1.21
CA ILE A 139 10.39 17.24 1.89
C ILE A 139 11.51 17.71 0.94
N SER A 140 11.48 17.29 -0.33
CA SER A 140 12.50 17.67 -1.31
C SER A 140 11.92 17.79 -2.71
N ARG A 141 12.35 18.82 -3.44
CA ARG A 141 12.05 18.99 -4.87
C ARG A 141 12.92 18.07 -5.74
N GLU A 142 14.06 17.62 -5.22
CA GLU A 142 15.00 16.84 -6.00
C GLU A 142 14.47 15.41 -6.18
N GLN A 143 14.38 14.98 -7.44
CA GLN A 143 13.85 13.67 -7.83
C GLN A 143 14.57 12.53 -7.08
N ARG A 144 15.90 12.62 -7.01
CA ARG A 144 16.75 11.64 -6.32
C ARG A 144 16.39 11.48 -4.85
N ASP A 145 16.09 12.56 -4.15
CA ASP A 145 15.75 12.50 -2.73
C ASP A 145 14.35 11.92 -2.52
N ARG A 146 13.38 12.27 -3.39
CA ARG A 146 12.03 11.66 -3.35
C ARG A 146 12.06 10.17 -3.59
N ASP A 147 12.89 9.71 -4.52
CA ASP A 147 13.06 8.28 -4.78
C ASP A 147 13.73 7.56 -3.62
N MET A 148 14.73 8.19 -2.99
CA MET A 148 15.33 7.65 -1.77
C MET A 148 14.33 7.57 -0.62
N LEU A 149 13.45 8.57 -0.45
CA LEU A 149 12.37 8.52 0.53
C LEU A 149 11.39 7.37 0.22
N SER A 150 11.03 7.18 -1.04
CA SER A 150 10.19 6.06 -1.51
C SER A 150 10.84 4.70 -1.25
N ILE A 151 12.14 4.57 -1.49
CA ILE A 151 12.92 3.35 -1.20
C ILE A 151 12.89 3.03 0.29
N PHE A 152 13.19 4.00 1.15
CA PHE A 152 13.20 3.78 2.61
C PHE A 152 11.79 3.47 3.13
N ARG A 153 10.77 4.15 2.61
CA ARG A 153 9.36 3.88 2.89
C ARG A 153 9.00 2.44 2.57
N MET A 154 9.22 2.02 1.33
CA MET A 154 8.81 0.70 0.85
C MET A 154 9.68 -0.44 1.37
N GLY A 155 10.93 -0.16 1.76
CA GLY A 155 11.78 -1.12 2.46
C GLY A 155 11.34 -1.35 3.91
N LEU A 156 10.91 -0.30 4.62
CA LEU A 156 10.52 -0.37 6.04
C LEU A 156 9.05 -0.77 6.25
N ALA A 157 8.17 -0.58 5.26
CA ALA A 157 6.75 -0.90 5.36
C ALA A 157 6.46 -2.38 5.65
N PRO A 158 7.08 -3.37 4.96
CA PRO A 158 6.77 -4.78 5.20
C PRO A 158 7.22 -5.26 6.59
N PHE A 159 8.27 -4.68 7.17
CA PHE A 159 8.67 -4.99 8.55
C PHE A 159 7.54 -4.69 9.54
N GLY A 160 6.84 -3.57 9.37
CA GLY A 160 5.70 -3.22 10.21
C GLY A 160 4.58 -4.23 10.11
N ARG A 161 4.25 -4.66 8.89
CA ARG A 161 3.24 -5.70 8.66
C ARG A 161 3.65 -7.05 9.25
N ILE A 162 4.90 -7.48 9.08
CA ILE A 162 5.40 -8.74 9.64
C ILE A 162 5.36 -8.68 11.16
N MET A 163 5.83 -7.58 11.76
CA MET A 163 5.79 -7.41 13.21
C MET A 163 4.36 -7.48 13.75
N GLY A 164 3.44 -6.72 13.15
CA GLY A 164 2.04 -6.68 13.56
C GLY A 164 1.32 -8.01 13.37
N VAL A 165 1.54 -8.74 12.27
CA VAL A 165 0.81 -10.00 12.02
C VAL A 165 1.44 -11.17 12.77
N SER A 166 2.76 -11.32 12.74
CA SER A 166 3.44 -12.51 13.26
C SER A 166 3.55 -12.54 14.79
N PHE A 167 3.74 -11.39 15.46
CA PHE A 167 3.89 -11.36 16.91
C PHE A 167 2.56 -11.20 17.67
N THR A 168 1.48 -10.75 17.02
CA THR A 168 0.20 -10.51 17.70
C THR A 168 -0.44 -11.77 18.27
N LEU A 169 -0.52 -12.86 17.49
CA LEU A 169 -1.13 -14.11 17.98
C LEU A 169 -0.33 -14.73 19.16
N PRO A 170 1.01 -14.84 19.12
CA PRO A 170 1.80 -15.25 20.28
C PRO A 170 1.63 -14.34 21.51
N LEU A 171 1.60 -13.01 21.33
CA LEU A 171 1.40 -12.05 22.41
C LEU A 171 0.04 -12.23 23.09
N VAL A 172 -1.03 -12.40 22.30
CA VAL A 172 -2.38 -12.63 22.81
C VAL A 172 -2.44 -13.93 23.63
N LYS A 173 -1.80 -15.01 23.16
CA LYS A 173 -1.72 -16.27 23.89
C LYS A 173 -0.98 -16.13 25.23
N LEU A 174 0.11 -15.37 25.25
CA LEU A 174 0.85 -15.07 26.50
C LEU A 174 0.00 -14.29 27.51
N PHE A 175 -0.89 -13.43 27.04
CA PHE A 175 -1.79 -12.64 27.89
C PHE A 175 -3.08 -13.36 28.30
N GLY A 176 -3.25 -14.64 27.94
CA GLY A 176 -4.34 -15.50 28.39
C GLY A 176 -5.53 -15.62 27.43
N ASP A 177 -5.33 -15.33 26.12
CA ASP A 177 -6.25 -15.61 25.01
C ASP A 177 -7.69 -15.06 25.16
N ASN A 178 -7.87 -14.06 26.01
CA ASN A 178 -9.16 -13.40 26.24
C ASN A 178 -9.26 -12.09 25.46
N GLN A 179 -10.46 -11.52 25.33
CA GLN A 179 -10.63 -10.20 24.71
C GLN A 179 -9.75 -9.12 25.36
N SER A 180 -9.51 -9.20 26.66
CA SER A 180 -8.59 -8.29 27.37
C SER A 180 -7.12 -8.47 26.93
N ALA A 181 -6.70 -9.67 26.52
CA ALA A 181 -5.39 -9.95 25.96
C ALA A 181 -5.22 -9.31 24.57
N TRP A 182 -6.27 -9.35 23.75
CA TRP A 182 -6.34 -8.64 22.46
C TRP A 182 -6.20 -7.13 22.67
N VAL A 183 -6.97 -6.55 23.57
CA VAL A 183 -6.93 -5.11 23.87
C VAL A 183 -5.55 -4.67 24.37
N LYS A 184 -4.91 -5.43 25.28
CA LYS A 184 -3.55 -5.15 25.77
C LYS A 184 -2.51 -5.22 24.66
N THR A 185 -2.58 -6.25 23.82
CA THR A 185 -1.67 -6.42 22.68
C THR A 185 -1.82 -5.27 21.68
N MET A 186 -3.07 -4.87 21.39
CA MET A 186 -3.36 -3.74 20.51
C MET A 186 -2.91 -2.40 21.09
N ALA A 187 -3.01 -2.22 22.41
CA ALA A 187 -2.49 -1.02 23.07
C ALA A 187 -0.96 -0.90 22.91
N ILE A 188 -0.23 -2.01 23.01
CA ILE A 188 1.23 -2.04 22.78
C ILE A 188 1.56 -1.61 21.34
N TRP A 189 0.86 -2.15 20.34
CA TRP A 189 1.05 -1.76 18.95
C TRP A 189 0.63 -0.32 18.66
N ALA A 190 -0.46 0.15 19.26
CA ALA A 190 -0.93 1.52 19.14
C ALA A 190 0.11 2.51 19.68
N VAL A 191 0.69 2.23 20.86
CA VAL A 191 1.76 3.06 21.43
C VAL A 191 2.98 3.10 20.52
N MET A 192 3.42 1.96 19.98
CA MET A 192 4.53 1.92 19.02
C MET A 192 4.23 2.72 17.75
N ALA A 193 3.03 2.58 17.18
CA ALA A 193 2.61 3.31 15.99
C ALA A 193 2.55 4.83 16.25
N VAL A 194 2.08 5.25 17.42
CA VAL A 194 2.09 6.67 17.83
C VAL A 194 3.52 7.19 17.96
N LEU A 195 4.41 6.46 18.63
CA LEU A 195 5.81 6.87 18.80
C LEU A 195 6.54 7.02 17.46
N LEU A 196 6.33 6.08 16.53
CA LEU A 196 6.90 6.14 15.18
C LEU A 196 6.34 7.32 14.36
N ASN A 197 5.03 7.59 14.43
CA ASN A 197 4.43 8.76 13.78
C ASN A 197 4.92 10.09 14.38
N LEU A 198 5.10 10.17 15.70
CA LEU A 198 5.67 11.34 16.37
C LEU A 198 7.14 11.55 15.97
N TYR A 199 7.91 10.47 15.84
CA TYR A 199 9.27 10.52 15.31
C TYR A 199 9.30 11.02 13.87
N CYS A 200 8.40 10.52 13.01
CA CYS A 200 8.23 11.01 11.64
C CYS A 200 7.90 12.50 11.62
N PHE A 201 6.96 12.96 12.45
CA PHE A 201 6.59 14.37 12.56
C PHE A 201 7.78 15.26 12.98
N LYS A 202 8.58 14.83 13.97
CA LYS A 202 9.71 15.60 14.49
C LYS A 202 10.85 15.74 13.48
N LYS A 203 11.12 14.71 12.68
CA LYS A 203 12.30 14.64 11.79
C LYS A 203 12.02 14.97 10.32
N CYS A 204 10.78 14.86 9.86
CA CYS A 204 10.40 15.20 8.49
C CYS A 204 9.88 16.64 8.46
N GLU A 205 10.79 17.60 8.39
CA GLU A 205 10.44 19.00 8.18
C GLU A 205 10.07 19.25 6.71
N GLU A 206 8.99 19.99 6.50
CA GLU A 206 8.60 20.47 5.17
C GLU A 206 9.55 21.60 4.79
N ASN A 207 10.65 21.26 4.12
CA ASN A 207 11.67 22.22 3.71
C ASN A 207 11.33 22.94 2.40
N VAL A 208 10.38 22.42 1.64
CA VAL A 208 9.86 23.08 0.46
C VAL A 208 8.71 23.98 0.89
N ASP A 209 9.06 25.15 1.41
CA ASP A 209 8.13 26.27 1.52
C ASP A 209 7.85 26.74 0.08
N ILE A 210 6.91 26.08 -0.60
CA ILE A 210 6.36 26.64 -1.82
C ILE A 210 5.61 27.86 -1.33
N PRO A 211 6.05 29.10 -1.63
CA PRO A 211 5.29 30.27 -1.27
C PRO A 211 3.91 30.05 -1.86
N ALA A 212 2.95 29.73 -1.00
CA ALA A 212 1.58 29.54 -1.40
C ALA A 212 1.22 30.85 -2.06
N ARG A 213 1.07 30.81 -3.40
CA ARG A 213 0.47 31.92 -4.12
C ARG A 213 -0.85 32.17 -3.41
N LYS A 214 -0.90 33.33 -2.77
CA LYS A 214 -2.08 33.87 -2.11
C LYS A 214 -3.29 33.63 -3.00
N ASP A 215 -4.33 33.04 -2.42
CA ASP A 215 -5.72 33.34 -2.76
C ASP A 215 -6.29 32.91 -4.13
N ILE A 216 -5.75 31.93 -4.84
CA ILE A 216 -6.57 31.26 -5.87
C ILE A 216 -7.37 30.14 -5.22
N LYS A 217 -8.59 30.46 -4.76
CA LYS A 217 -9.63 29.46 -4.44
C LYS A 217 -10.00 28.72 -5.72
N VAL A 218 -9.16 27.77 -6.16
CA VAL A 218 -9.50 26.92 -7.30
C VAL A 218 -10.75 26.13 -6.90
N PRO A 219 -11.86 26.26 -7.64
CA PRO A 219 -13.08 25.52 -7.35
C PRO A 219 -12.79 24.01 -7.40
N PHE A 220 -13.42 23.25 -6.51
CA PHE A 220 -13.28 21.78 -6.43
C PHE A 220 -13.47 21.09 -7.78
N VAL A 221 -14.41 21.58 -8.59
CA VAL A 221 -14.69 21.07 -9.94
C VAL A 221 -13.55 21.36 -10.92
N THR A 222 -12.91 22.53 -10.83
CA THR A 222 -11.77 22.90 -11.68
C THR A 222 -10.54 22.06 -11.30
N SER A 223 -10.31 21.86 -10.01
CA SER A 223 -9.29 20.96 -9.48
C SER A 223 -9.50 19.51 -9.96
N LEU A 224 -10.73 18.98 -9.88
CA LEU A 224 -11.03 17.64 -10.40
C LEU A 224 -10.83 17.56 -11.91
N LYS A 225 -11.31 18.54 -12.67
CA LYS A 225 -11.18 18.56 -14.14
C LYS A 225 -9.71 18.60 -14.57
N ALA A 226 -8.87 19.39 -13.88
CA ALA A 226 -7.44 19.46 -14.16
C ALA A 226 -6.75 18.10 -13.97
N ILE A 227 -7.09 17.38 -12.91
CA ILE A 227 -6.56 16.03 -12.63
C ILE A 227 -7.00 15.03 -13.68
N PHE A 228 -8.29 14.98 -14.02
CA PHE A 228 -8.80 14.07 -15.05
C PHE A 228 -8.27 14.41 -16.46
N THR A 229 -7.70 15.60 -16.66
CA THR A 229 -7.02 15.98 -17.92
C THR A 229 -5.54 15.58 -17.93
N ASN A 230 -4.99 15.10 -16.81
CA ASN A 230 -3.62 14.66 -16.68
C ASN A 230 -3.48 13.16 -17.00
N GLN A 231 -2.90 12.85 -18.16
CA GLN A 231 -2.66 11.45 -18.58
C GLN A 231 -1.81 10.64 -17.57
N TYR A 232 -0.89 11.29 -16.84
CA TYR A 232 -0.02 10.60 -15.89
C TYR A 232 -0.68 10.35 -14.53
N PHE A 233 -1.80 11.02 -14.24
CA PHE A 233 -2.64 10.67 -13.11
C PHE A 233 -3.24 9.27 -13.30
N TYR A 234 -3.80 8.98 -14.48
CA TYR A 234 -4.28 7.63 -14.79
C TYR A 234 -3.15 6.61 -14.77
N ALA A 235 -1.95 6.96 -15.24
CA ALA A 235 -0.80 6.06 -15.17
C ALA A 235 -0.45 5.69 -13.71
N GLY A 236 -0.50 6.63 -12.77
CA GLY A 236 -0.30 6.36 -11.34
C GLY A 236 -1.36 5.42 -10.76
N ILE A 237 -2.64 5.64 -11.11
CA ILE A 237 -3.75 4.75 -10.72
C ILE A 237 -3.52 3.33 -11.25
N PHE A 238 -3.26 3.18 -12.55
CA PHE A 238 -3.05 1.88 -13.17
C PHE A 238 -1.81 1.18 -12.63
N PHE A 239 -0.73 1.91 -12.37
CA PHE A 239 0.49 1.36 -11.78
C PHE A 239 0.20 0.69 -10.43
N GLN A 240 -0.50 1.41 -9.55
CA GLN A 240 -0.83 0.91 -8.22
C GLN A 240 -1.89 -0.21 -8.25
N MET A 241 -2.84 -0.10 -9.18
CA MET A 241 -3.86 -1.12 -9.40
C MET A 241 -3.23 -2.44 -9.85
N LEU A 242 -2.37 -2.42 -10.88
CA LEU A 242 -1.70 -3.63 -11.38
C LEU A 242 -0.79 -4.25 -10.31
N GLN A 243 -0.08 -3.44 -9.53
CA GLN A 243 0.77 -3.92 -8.45
C GLN A 243 -0.04 -4.65 -7.36
N ASN A 244 -1.20 -4.09 -6.98
CA ASN A 244 -2.09 -4.73 -6.01
C ASN A 244 -2.80 -5.96 -6.55
N ILE A 245 -3.12 -6.00 -7.85
CA ILE A 245 -3.66 -7.20 -8.49
C ILE A 245 -2.64 -8.35 -8.37
N ILE A 246 -1.36 -8.13 -8.67
CA ILE A 246 -0.33 -9.18 -8.54
C ILE A 246 -0.17 -9.62 -7.08
N PHE A 247 -0.17 -8.66 -6.15
CA PHE A 247 -0.07 -8.96 -4.72
C PHE A 247 -1.26 -9.77 -4.22
N ALA A 248 -2.48 -9.44 -4.67
CA ALA A 248 -3.70 -10.15 -4.33
C ALA A 248 -3.76 -11.55 -4.95
N ILE A 249 -3.45 -11.70 -6.25
CA ILE A 249 -3.38 -13.02 -6.89
C ILE A 249 -2.40 -13.92 -6.14
N THR A 250 -1.19 -13.41 -5.87
CA THR A 250 -0.19 -14.26 -5.20
C THR A 250 -0.53 -14.53 -3.74
N GLY A 251 -1.04 -13.53 -3.02
CA GLY A 251 -1.42 -13.67 -1.62
C GLY A 251 -2.61 -14.62 -1.41
N THR A 252 -3.54 -14.69 -2.36
CA THR A 252 -4.71 -15.59 -2.25
C THR A 252 -4.43 -16.97 -2.80
N MET A 253 -3.73 -17.10 -3.93
CA MET A 253 -3.57 -18.39 -4.62
C MET A 253 -2.43 -19.23 -4.06
N LEU A 254 -1.32 -18.63 -3.61
CA LEU A 254 -0.17 -19.37 -3.05
C LEU A 254 -0.55 -20.22 -1.82
N PRO A 255 -1.37 -19.75 -0.85
CA PRO A 255 -1.87 -20.61 0.23
C PRO A 255 -2.68 -21.81 -0.28
N TYR A 256 -3.60 -21.59 -1.22
CA TYR A 256 -4.40 -22.66 -1.81
C TYR A 256 -3.55 -23.68 -2.55
N TYR A 257 -2.48 -23.22 -3.18
CA TYR A 257 -1.50 -24.05 -3.86
C TYR A 257 -0.75 -24.96 -2.87
N CYS A 258 -0.21 -24.38 -1.79
CA CYS A 258 0.46 -25.16 -0.74
C CYS A 258 -0.47 -26.20 -0.09
N LYS A 259 -1.75 -25.85 0.04
CA LYS A 259 -2.77 -26.71 0.63
C LYS A 259 -3.17 -27.89 -0.24
N TYR A 260 -3.62 -27.59 -1.45
CA TYR A 260 -4.28 -28.58 -2.30
C TYR A 260 -3.34 -29.27 -3.28
N VAL A 261 -2.21 -28.66 -3.64
CA VAL A 261 -1.23 -29.24 -4.57
C VAL A 261 -0.08 -29.90 -3.81
N PHE A 262 0.44 -29.26 -2.76
CA PHE A 262 1.58 -29.77 -2.00
C PHE A 262 1.21 -30.53 -0.73
N HIS A 263 -0.08 -30.58 -0.37
CA HIS A 263 -0.58 -31.23 0.83
C HIS A 263 0.16 -30.81 2.12
N ASN A 264 0.69 -29.58 2.16
CA ASN A 264 1.50 -29.08 3.27
C ASN A 264 0.99 -27.71 3.73
N ASP A 265 0.02 -27.76 4.64
CA ASP A 265 -0.70 -26.60 5.19
C ASP A 265 0.05 -25.84 6.28
N SER A 266 1.11 -26.42 6.86
CA SER A 266 1.57 -25.99 8.19
C SER A 266 2.67 -24.92 8.16
N TRP A 267 3.68 -25.04 7.30
CA TRP A 267 4.85 -24.15 7.32
C TRP A 267 5.26 -23.60 5.96
N LEU A 268 4.96 -24.34 4.88
CA LEU A 268 5.50 -24.05 3.56
C LEU A 268 5.09 -22.67 3.04
N TYR A 269 3.79 -22.33 3.11
CA TYR A 269 3.29 -21.01 2.70
C TYR A 269 3.96 -19.86 3.47
N SER A 270 4.01 -19.97 4.80
CA SER A 270 4.60 -18.95 5.67
C SER A 270 6.08 -18.73 5.36
N THR A 271 6.83 -19.81 5.13
CA THR A 271 8.25 -19.73 4.74
C THR A 271 8.41 -19.07 3.37
N MET A 272 7.61 -19.45 2.37
CA MET A 272 7.70 -18.89 1.02
C MET A 272 7.35 -17.40 0.99
N TYR A 273 6.27 -17.00 1.67
CA TYR A 273 5.88 -15.60 1.78
C TYR A 273 6.93 -14.77 2.53
N LEU A 274 7.51 -15.32 3.61
CA LEU A 274 8.57 -14.65 4.37
C LEU A 274 9.83 -14.46 3.54
N VAL A 275 10.30 -15.51 2.86
CA VAL A 275 11.50 -15.47 2.00
C VAL A 275 11.32 -14.43 0.90
N GLU A 276 10.17 -14.44 0.25
CA GLU A 276 9.91 -13.47 -0.80
C GLU A 276 9.88 -12.04 -0.27
N THR A 277 9.16 -11.80 0.81
CA THR A 277 9.06 -10.46 1.42
C THR A 277 10.41 -9.98 1.92
N ALA A 278 11.21 -10.85 2.54
CA ALA A 278 12.55 -10.52 3.03
C ALA A 278 13.50 -10.16 1.88
N LEU A 279 13.49 -10.93 0.79
CA LEU A 279 14.27 -10.60 -0.41
C LEU A 279 13.82 -9.27 -1.02
N MET A 280 12.50 -9.02 -1.08
CA MET A 280 11.97 -7.76 -1.57
C MET A 280 12.50 -6.58 -0.74
N ILE A 281 12.52 -6.70 0.59
CA ILE A 281 13.05 -5.70 1.51
C ILE A 281 14.55 -5.48 1.25
N VAL A 282 15.35 -6.55 1.27
CA VAL A 282 16.82 -6.46 1.12
C VAL A 282 17.18 -5.78 -0.20
N ILE A 283 16.52 -6.16 -1.28
CA ILE A 283 16.80 -5.61 -2.61
C ILE A 283 16.32 -4.18 -2.71
N THR A 284 15.17 -3.86 -2.13
CA THR A 284 14.65 -2.49 -2.05
C THR A 284 15.62 -1.59 -1.27
N MET A 285 16.11 -1.99 -0.10
CA MET A 285 16.93 -1.11 0.72
C MET A 285 18.38 -0.98 0.23
N PHE A 286 19.00 -2.08 -0.20
CA PHE A 286 20.43 -2.09 -0.52
C PHE A 286 20.73 -1.92 -2.01
N PHE A 287 19.94 -2.54 -2.89
CA PHE A 287 20.23 -2.58 -4.32
C PHE A 287 19.49 -1.49 -5.11
N SER A 288 18.25 -1.16 -4.77
CA SER A 288 17.47 -0.13 -5.47
C SER A 288 18.14 1.24 -5.53
N PRO A 289 18.82 1.76 -4.47
CA PRO A 289 19.55 3.03 -4.58
C PRO A 289 20.66 3.00 -5.64
N TRP A 290 21.35 1.86 -5.78
CA TRP A 290 22.39 1.66 -6.78
C TRP A 290 21.81 1.51 -8.19
N LEU A 291 20.76 0.70 -8.34
CA LEU A 291 20.06 0.52 -9.62
C LEU A 291 19.49 1.84 -10.12
N LEU A 292 18.86 2.62 -9.24
CA LEU A 292 18.27 3.91 -9.56
C LEU A 292 19.31 4.89 -10.11
N ARG A 293 20.49 4.97 -9.47
CA ARG A 293 21.59 5.84 -9.93
C ARG A 293 22.15 5.44 -11.30
N ARG A 294 22.13 4.16 -11.64
CA ARG A 294 22.76 3.64 -12.86
C ARG A 294 21.80 3.57 -14.06
N PHE A 295 20.55 3.21 -13.84
CA PHE A 295 19.60 2.89 -14.92
C PHE A 295 18.43 3.87 -15.03
N GLY A 296 18.16 4.71 -14.02
CA GLY A 296 16.94 5.51 -13.94
C GLY A 296 15.70 4.67 -13.60
N LYS A 297 14.55 5.32 -13.39
CA LYS A 297 13.35 4.65 -12.83
C LYS A 297 12.69 3.71 -13.82
N LYS A 298 12.54 4.12 -15.09
CA LYS A 298 11.82 3.31 -16.08
C LYS A 298 12.57 2.03 -16.39
N LYS A 299 13.88 2.09 -16.64
CA LYS A 299 14.68 0.91 -16.95
C LYS A 299 14.79 -0.02 -15.74
N MET A 300 14.96 0.55 -14.54
CA MET A 300 14.96 -0.22 -13.29
C MET A 300 13.61 -0.94 -13.07
N SER A 301 12.48 -0.26 -13.29
CA SER A 301 11.14 -0.87 -13.18
C SER A 301 10.93 -1.95 -14.23
N LEU A 302 11.32 -1.69 -15.48
CA LEU A 302 11.18 -2.64 -16.58
C LEU A 302 12.02 -3.90 -16.32
N ALA A 303 13.26 -3.75 -15.85
CA ALA A 303 14.11 -4.87 -15.46
C ALA A 303 13.46 -5.69 -14.33
N GLY A 304 12.90 -5.03 -13.33
CA GLY A 304 12.14 -5.69 -12.25
C GLY A 304 10.95 -6.49 -12.77
N VAL A 305 10.15 -5.91 -13.68
CA VAL A 305 9.01 -6.59 -14.31
C VAL A 305 9.45 -7.81 -15.10
N VAL A 306 10.52 -7.71 -15.90
CA VAL A 306 11.03 -8.83 -16.71
C VAL A 306 11.54 -9.96 -15.82
N ILE A 307 12.25 -9.64 -14.74
CA ILE A 307 12.72 -10.64 -13.76
C ILE A 307 11.52 -11.29 -13.06
N ALA A 308 10.53 -10.52 -12.63
CA ALA A 308 9.34 -11.04 -11.96
C ALA A 308 8.47 -11.89 -12.90
N LEU A 309 8.40 -11.52 -14.18
CA LEU A 309 7.76 -12.32 -15.23
C LEU A 309 8.52 -13.63 -15.43
N ALA A 310 9.84 -13.60 -15.55
CA ALA A 310 10.67 -14.81 -15.65
C ALA A 310 10.45 -15.75 -14.44
N GLY A 311 10.33 -15.19 -13.24
CA GLY A 311 9.91 -15.93 -12.05
C GLY A 311 8.59 -16.67 -12.25
N HIS A 312 7.54 -15.97 -12.70
CA HIS A 312 6.24 -16.63 -12.97
C HIS A 312 6.28 -17.63 -14.11
N LEU A 313 7.12 -17.43 -15.13
CA LEU A 313 7.27 -18.39 -16.22
C LEU A 313 7.87 -19.73 -15.76
N ILE A 314 8.59 -19.77 -14.63
CA ILE A 314 9.10 -21.03 -14.05
C ILE A 314 7.95 -21.95 -13.64
N TYR A 315 6.80 -21.41 -13.22
CA TYR A 315 5.59 -22.21 -12.96
C TYR A 315 5.02 -22.88 -14.22
N LEU A 316 5.37 -22.41 -15.42
CA LEU A 316 4.94 -23.05 -16.66
C LEU A 316 5.65 -24.39 -16.91
N ILE A 317 6.84 -24.57 -16.30
CA ILE A 317 7.72 -25.71 -16.56
C ILE A 317 7.24 -26.94 -15.78
N ASP A 318 7.08 -26.82 -14.47
CA ASP A 318 6.52 -27.88 -13.64
C ASP A 318 5.79 -27.28 -12.42
N PRO A 319 4.45 -27.27 -12.43
CA PRO A 319 3.66 -26.75 -11.33
C PRO A 319 3.78 -27.61 -10.05
N TYR A 320 4.14 -28.90 -10.14
CA TYR A 320 4.07 -29.83 -9.00
C TYR A 320 5.38 -29.95 -8.22
N ASN A 321 6.42 -29.23 -8.61
CA ASN A 321 7.73 -29.31 -7.95
C ASN A 321 7.93 -28.17 -6.95
N ILE A 322 7.95 -28.50 -5.66
CA ILE A 322 8.14 -27.57 -4.55
C ILE A 322 9.38 -26.70 -4.72
N ASN A 323 10.49 -27.26 -5.21
CA ASN A 323 11.76 -26.54 -5.35
C ASN A 323 11.70 -25.46 -6.44
N LEU A 324 10.98 -25.73 -7.54
CA LEU A 324 10.79 -24.76 -8.62
C LEU A 324 9.85 -23.63 -8.20
N VAL A 325 8.80 -23.96 -7.45
CA VAL A 325 7.89 -22.97 -6.85
C VAL A 325 8.65 -22.08 -5.84
N PHE A 326 9.52 -22.67 -5.03
CA PHE A 326 10.38 -21.92 -4.10
C PHE A 326 11.36 -21.00 -4.84
N ALA A 327 12.02 -21.49 -5.90
CA ALA A 327 12.89 -20.69 -6.75
C ALA A 327 12.13 -19.53 -7.42
N SER A 328 10.90 -19.76 -7.85
CA SER A 328 10.04 -18.70 -8.39
C SER A 328 9.75 -17.61 -7.36
N CYS A 329 9.46 -17.95 -6.10
CA CYS A 329 9.25 -16.95 -5.04
C CYS A 329 10.49 -16.08 -4.82
N ILE A 330 11.69 -16.68 -4.85
CA ILE A 330 12.95 -15.95 -4.74
C ILE A 330 13.09 -14.95 -5.89
N ILE A 331 12.90 -15.40 -7.13
CA ILE A 331 13.04 -14.55 -8.32
C ILE A 331 11.96 -13.46 -8.34
N ARG A 332 10.73 -13.77 -7.91
CA ARG A 332 9.63 -12.80 -7.79
C ARG A 332 9.97 -11.72 -6.78
N GLY A 333 10.50 -12.06 -5.60
CA GLY A 333 10.94 -11.09 -4.60
C GLY A 333 12.01 -10.14 -5.13
N ILE A 334 12.96 -10.66 -5.92
CA ILE A 334 13.98 -9.86 -6.61
C ILE A 334 13.36 -8.89 -7.61
N GLY A 335 12.43 -9.38 -8.45
CA GLY A 335 11.80 -8.57 -9.49
C GLY A 335 10.81 -7.53 -8.95
N PHE A 336 10.12 -7.82 -7.84
CA PHE A 336 9.11 -6.92 -7.25
C PHE A 336 9.72 -5.72 -6.50
N ALA A 337 10.94 -5.85 -6.00
CA ALA A 337 11.62 -4.81 -5.24
C ALA A 337 11.83 -3.49 -6.02
N PRO A 338 12.37 -3.51 -7.26
CA PRO A 338 12.50 -2.31 -8.08
C PRO A 338 11.18 -1.56 -8.31
N LEU A 339 10.07 -2.27 -8.49
CA LEU A 339 8.77 -1.65 -8.72
C LEU A 339 8.26 -0.89 -7.50
N ASN A 340 8.33 -1.50 -6.33
CA ASN A 340 7.91 -0.86 -5.07
C ASN A 340 8.76 0.39 -4.78
N SER A 341 10.06 0.28 -5.04
CA SER A 341 11.04 1.34 -4.72
C SER A 341 10.72 2.70 -5.34
N VAL A 342 10.23 2.73 -6.59
CA VAL A 342 10.11 3.98 -7.38
C VAL A 342 8.67 4.49 -7.50
N PHE A 343 7.70 3.80 -6.92
CA PHE A 343 6.27 4.11 -7.07
C PHE A 343 5.93 5.55 -6.70
N TYR A 344 6.23 5.98 -5.47
CA TYR A 344 5.92 7.33 -5.01
C TYR A 344 6.73 8.39 -5.77
N GLY A 345 7.86 8.00 -6.36
CA GLY A 345 8.61 8.81 -7.31
C GLY A 345 7.81 9.10 -8.59
N PHE A 346 7.20 8.09 -9.22
CA PHE A 346 6.37 8.28 -10.42
C PHE A 346 5.11 9.10 -10.14
N VAL A 347 4.48 8.90 -8.98
CA VAL A 347 3.31 9.70 -8.56
C VAL A 347 3.72 11.16 -8.35
N GLY A 348 4.88 11.40 -7.73
CA GLY A 348 5.45 12.74 -7.59
C GLY A 348 5.75 13.42 -8.94
N GLU A 349 6.23 12.69 -9.95
CA GLU A 349 6.44 13.26 -11.29
C GLU A 349 5.13 13.65 -11.97
N ALA A 350 4.06 12.86 -11.77
CA ALA A 350 2.74 13.17 -12.30
C ALA A 350 2.16 14.46 -11.70
N VAL A 351 2.49 14.76 -10.43
CA VAL A 351 2.15 16.02 -9.76
C VAL A 351 2.83 17.21 -10.43
N GLU A 352 4.15 17.13 -10.69
CA GLU A 352 4.90 18.22 -11.33
C GLU A 352 4.41 18.46 -12.78
N PHE A 353 4.10 17.39 -13.53
CA PHE A 353 3.50 17.53 -14.86
C PHE A 353 2.13 18.20 -14.81
N GLY A 354 1.31 17.86 -13.81
CA GLY A 354 0.01 18.50 -13.57
C GLY A 354 0.17 20.00 -13.32
N GLN A 355 1.13 20.38 -12.48
CA GLN A 355 1.44 21.78 -12.21
C GLN A 355 1.90 22.51 -13.48
N TRP A 356 2.75 21.90 -14.31
CA TRP A 356 3.23 22.49 -15.56
C TRP A 356 2.10 22.78 -16.57
N LYS A 357 1.15 21.85 -16.71
CA LYS A 357 0.05 21.97 -17.69
C LYS A 357 -1.12 22.81 -17.20
N SER A 358 -1.49 22.67 -15.92
CA SER A 358 -2.71 23.26 -15.38
C SER A 358 -2.47 24.45 -14.46
N HIS A 359 -1.20 24.80 -14.18
CA HIS A 359 -0.80 25.84 -13.21
C HIS A 359 -1.32 25.61 -11.78
N VAL A 360 -1.96 24.47 -11.51
CA VAL A 360 -2.44 24.08 -10.18
C VAL A 360 -1.66 22.85 -9.74
N ARG A 361 -0.98 22.94 -8.60
CA ARG A 361 -0.24 21.84 -7.99
C ARG A 361 -1.18 21.06 -7.06
N GLN A 362 -1.45 19.80 -7.39
CA GLN A 362 -2.49 18.99 -6.74
C GLN A 362 -1.93 17.67 -6.20
N GLU A 363 -1.03 17.76 -5.22
CA GLU A 363 -0.32 16.57 -4.73
C GLU A 363 -1.25 15.59 -4.02
N GLY A 364 -2.02 16.09 -3.05
CA GLY A 364 -2.89 15.28 -2.21
C GLY A 364 -3.89 14.47 -3.03
N LEU A 365 -4.48 15.08 -4.05
CA LEU A 365 -5.46 14.42 -4.92
C LEU A 365 -4.81 13.38 -5.85
N VAL A 366 -3.59 13.61 -6.35
CA VAL A 366 -2.87 12.64 -7.20
C VAL A 366 -2.43 11.41 -6.40
N PHE A 367 -1.94 11.60 -5.16
CA PHE A 367 -1.64 10.49 -4.25
C PHE A 367 -2.92 9.75 -3.80
N ALA A 368 -4.01 10.47 -3.51
CA ALA A 368 -5.30 9.87 -3.18
C ALA A 368 -5.85 9.00 -4.31
N GLY A 369 -5.81 9.48 -5.56
CA GLY A 369 -6.22 8.70 -6.72
C GLY A 369 -5.37 7.43 -6.88
N SER A 370 -4.06 7.55 -6.71
CA SER A 370 -3.16 6.39 -6.76
C SER A 370 -3.49 5.36 -5.67
N ASN A 371 -3.76 5.80 -4.44
CA ASN A 371 -4.22 4.93 -3.35
C ASN A 371 -5.56 4.25 -3.64
N MET A 372 -6.50 4.94 -4.28
CA MET A 372 -7.76 4.35 -4.75
C MET A 372 -7.51 3.18 -5.71
N GLY A 373 -6.50 3.28 -6.57
CA GLY A 373 -6.05 2.19 -7.44
C GLY A 373 -5.69 0.91 -6.68
N THR A 374 -5.05 1.04 -5.51
CA THR A 374 -4.76 -0.09 -4.59
C THR A 374 -6.03 -0.83 -4.20
N LYS A 375 -7.02 -0.08 -3.70
CA LYS A 375 -8.27 -0.60 -3.14
C LYS A 375 -9.10 -1.26 -4.24
N PHE A 376 -9.21 -0.61 -5.39
CA PHE A 376 -9.93 -1.14 -6.54
C PHE A 376 -9.27 -2.41 -7.08
N GLY A 377 -7.94 -2.42 -7.24
CA GLY A 377 -7.19 -3.59 -7.70
C GLY A 377 -7.37 -4.80 -6.79
N ALA A 378 -7.27 -4.61 -5.47
CA ALA A 378 -7.48 -5.68 -4.49
C ALA A 378 -8.93 -6.21 -4.51
N GLY A 379 -9.92 -5.31 -4.55
CA GLY A 379 -11.34 -5.68 -4.55
C GLY A 379 -11.77 -6.44 -5.81
N VAL A 380 -11.41 -5.93 -6.99
CA VAL A 380 -11.70 -6.58 -8.28
C VAL A 380 -11.04 -7.95 -8.36
N THR A 381 -9.78 -8.05 -7.92
CA THR A 381 -9.08 -9.35 -7.88
C THR A 381 -9.81 -10.33 -6.98
N ALA A 382 -10.11 -9.95 -5.74
CA ALA A 382 -10.78 -10.83 -4.79
C ALA A 382 -12.13 -11.35 -5.33
N ALA A 383 -12.94 -10.48 -5.95
CA ALA A 383 -14.21 -10.85 -6.56
C ALA A 383 -14.02 -11.83 -7.74
N LEU A 384 -13.09 -11.54 -8.65
CA LEU A 384 -12.80 -12.40 -9.80
C LEU A 384 -12.26 -13.77 -9.36
N MET A 385 -11.31 -13.81 -8.41
CA MET A 385 -10.75 -15.07 -7.89
C MET A 385 -11.83 -15.92 -7.24
N THR A 386 -12.66 -15.32 -6.37
CA THR A 386 -13.75 -16.04 -5.68
C THR A 386 -14.80 -16.53 -6.68
N GLY A 387 -15.16 -15.72 -7.67
CA GLY A 387 -16.11 -16.09 -8.71
C GLY A 387 -15.62 -17.25 -9.58
N LEU A 388 -14.35 -17.22 -9.99
CA LEU A 388 -13.74 -18.30 -10.77
C LEU A 388 -13.63 -19.61 -9.97
N LEU A 389 -13.26 -19.53 -8.69
CA LEU A 389 -13.24 -20.69 -7.80
C LEU A 389 -14.64 -21.28 -7.57
N GLY A 390 -15.65 -20.42 -7.37
CA GLY A 390 -17.04 -20.83 -7.25
C GLY A 390 -17.56 -21.52 -8.52
N ALA A 391 -17.26 -20.96 -9.69
CA ALA A 391 -17.61 -21.57 -10.97
C ALA A 391 -16.91 -22.92 -11.22
N ALA A 392 -15.71 -23.11 -10.67
CA ALA A 392 -14.97 -24.36 -10.74
C ALA A 392 -15.46 -25.44 -9.74
N GLY A 393 -16.44 -25.11 -8.89
CA GLY A 393 -17.02 -26.04 -7.91
C GLY A 393 -16.21 -26.16 -6.62
N TYR A 394 -15.43 -25.14 -6.24
CA TYR A 394 -14.64 -25.15 -5.01
C TYR A 394 -15.52 -25.39 -3.76
N ILE A 395 -15.15 -26.38 -2.94
CA ILE A 395 -15.89 -26.77 -1.75
C ILE A 395 -15.23 -26.14 -0.51
N SER A 396 -15.90 -25.20 0.14
CA SER A 396 -15.42 -24.59 1.39
C SER A 396 -15.53 -25.60 2.55
N SER A 397 -14.42 -25.94 3.20
CA SER A 397 -14.40 -26.81 4.39
C SER A 397 -13.92 -26.05 5.63
N THR A 398 -14.67 -26.17 6.72
CA THR A 398 -14.40 -25.58 8.05
C THR A 398 -13.85 -26.58 9.07
N GLY A 399 -13.34 -27.77 8.65
CA GLY A 399 -12.72 -28.65 9.65
C GLY A 399 -12.41 -30.09 9.26
N THR A 400 -12.71 -30.54 8.04
CA THR A 400 -12.30 -31.86 7.54
C THR A 400 -11.51 -31.72 6.25
N ALA A 401 -10.56 -32.63 6.00
CA ALA A 401 -9.83 -32.72 4.74
C ALA A 401 -10.80 -33.07 3.60
N VAL A 402 -11.48 -32.06 3.08
CA VAL A 402 -12.38 -32.20 1.93
C VAL A 402 -11.50 -32.26 0.68
N VAL A 403 -11.63 -33.36 -0.04
CA VAL A 403 -11.00 -33.52 -1.35
C VAL A 403 -11.70 -32.57 -2.32
N GLN A 404 -10.96 -31.59 -2.83
CA GLN A 404 -11.47 -30.65 -3.83
C GLN A 404 -11.70 -31.37 -5.16
N PRO A 405 -12.73 -30.98 -5.94
CA PRO A 405 -12.86 -31.48 -7.30
C PRO A 405 -11.66 -31.04 -8.15
N GLN A 406 -11.26 -31.91 -9.08
CA GLN A 406 -10.11 -31.66 -9.95
C GLN A 406 -10.23 -30.34 -10.72
N SER A 407 -11.46 -29.96 -11.12
CA SER A 407 -11.77 -28.68 -11.75
C SER A 407 -11.38 -27.46 -10.90
N ALA A 408 -11.55 -27.53 -9.57
CA ALA A 408 -11.17 -26.46 -8.66
C ALA A 408 -9.65 -26.38 -8.49
N VAL A 409 -8.95 -27.52 -8.44
CA VAL A 409 -7.49 -27.58 -8.40
C VAL A 409 -6.88 -27.04 -9.71
N ASP A 410 -7.42 -27.44 -10.86
CA ASP A 410 -6.97 -26.96 -12.16
C ASP A 410 -7.23 -25.46 -12.34
N MET A 411 -8.36 -24.96 -11.82
CA MET A 411 -8.64 -23.52 -11.78
C MET A 411 -7.63 -22.78 -10.91
N ILE A 412 -7.28 -23.31 -9.73
CA ILE A 412 -6.25 -22.75 -8.84
C ILE A 412 -4.92 -22.62 -9.57
N ILE A 413 -4.49 -23.69 -10.24
CA ILE A 413 -3.26 -23.73 -11.01
C ILE A 413 -3.32 -22.72 -12.17
N ASN A 414 -4.40 -22.70 -12.94
CA ASN A 414 -4.53 -21.83 -14.12
C ASN A 414 -4.57 -20.35 -13.77
N ILE A 415 -5.28 -19.98 -12.71
CA ILE A 415 -5.31 -18.61 -12.19
C ILE A 415 -3.89 -18.16 -11.81
N TYR A 416 -3.18 -19.00 -11.06
CA TYR A 416 -1.86 -18.64 -10.58
C TYR A 416 -0.79 -18.65 -11.69
N LYS A 417 -0.99 -19.50 -12.71
CA LYS A 417 -0.13 -19.63 -13.89
C LYS A 417 -0.32 -18.48 -14.89
N ILE A 418 -1.56 -18.16 -15.25
CA ILE A 418 -1.89 -17.23 -16.34
C ILE A 418 -2.15 -15.82 -15.81
N GLY A 419 -2.81 -15.71 -14.65
CA GLY A 419 -3.23 -14.43 -14.07
C GLY A 419 -2.08 -13.43 -13.94
N PRO A 420 -0.97 -13.76 -13.25
CA PRO A 420 0.15 -12.85 -13.12
C PRO A 420 0.81 -12.50 -14.45
N VAL A 421 0.89 -13.43 -15.41
CA VAL A 421 1.50 -13.17 -16.73
C VAL A 421 0.74 -12.07 -17.48
N ILE A 422 -0.59 -12.13 -17.50
CA ILE A 422 -1.43 -11.09 -18.12
C ILE A 422 -1.16 -9.73 -17.47
N VAL A 423 -1.08 -9.70 -16.15
CA VAL A 423 -0.90 -8.46 -15.39
C VAL A 423 0.50 -7.88 -15.60
N TRP A 424 1.53 -8.73 -15.67
CA TRP A 424 2.89 -8.30 -16.01
C TRP A 424 3.01 -7.73 -17.41
N VAL A 425 2.36 -8.35 -18.41
CA VAL A 425 2.33 -7.84 -19.79
C VAL A 425 1.64 -6.47 -19.82
N ALA A 426 0.51 -6.31 -19.13
CA ALA A 426 -0.15 -5.01 -18.98
C ALA A 426 0.77 -3.96 -18.33
N TYR A 427 1.58 -4.38 -17.34
CA TYR A 427 2.56 -3.53 -16.68
C TYR A 427 3.68 -3.07 -17.63
N ILE A 428 4.20 -3.96 -18.47
CA ILE A 428 5.21 -3.64 -19.49
C ILE A 428 4.64 -2.60 -20.46
N ILE A 429 3.40 -2.78 -20.92
CA ILE A 429 2.73 -1.83 -21.83
C ILE A 429 2.60 -0.46 -21.16
N LEU A 430 2.15 -0.42 -19.90
CA LEU A 430 2.03 0.84 -19.14
C LEU A 430 3.38 1.56 -19.03
N LEU A 431 4.45 0.85 -18.66
CA LEU A 431 5.79 1.41 -18.57
C LEU A 431 6.35 1.84 -19.94
N ALA A 432 6.04 1.11 -21.01
CA ALA A 432 6.45 1.47 -22.36
C ALA A 432 5.82 2.79 -22.79
N LEU A 433 4.52 2.95 -22.57
CA LEU A 433 3.74 4.17 -22.84
C LEU A 433 4.10 5.34 -21.92
N TYR A 434 4.68 5.07 -20.74
CA TYR A 434 5.16 6.11 -19.83
C TYR A 434 6.37 6.83 -20.42
N GLN A 435 6.14 8.00 -21.03
CA GLN A 435 7.17 8.85 -21.64
C GLN A 435 7.61 10.01 -20.76
N LEU A 436 7.06 10.16 -19.54
CA LEU A 436 7.29 11.35 -18.71
C LEU A 436 8.77 11.50 -18.35
N GLU A 437 9.46 10.41 -18.03
CA GLU A 437 10.87 10.44 -17.61
C GLU A 437 11.79 11.15 -18.63
N LYS A 438 11.50 11.05 -19.94
CA LYS A 438 12.27 11.76 -20.98
C LYS A 438 11.96 13.26 -21.04
N LYS A 439 10.71 13.65 -20.76
CA LYS A 439 10.25 15.05 -20.80
C LYS A 439 10.48 15.77 -19.47
N TYR A 440 10.70 15.00 -18.41
CA TYR A 440 10.77 15.49 -17.03
C TYR A 440 11.87 16.54 -16.81
N PRO A 441 13.12 16.40 -17.32
CA PRO A 441 14.14 17.42 -17.13
C PRO A 441 13.78 18.78 -17.74
N ALA A 442 13.14 18.77 -18.93
CA ALA A 442 12.70 19.99 -19.60
C ALA A 442 11.55 20.67 -18.84
N ILE A 443 10.59 19.88 -18.34
CA ILE A 443 9.48 20.39 -17.53
C ILE A 443 9.98 21.05 -16.25
N MET A 444 10.94 20.42 -15.56
CA MET A 444 11.52 20.98 -14.33
C MET A 444 12.32 22.25 -14.59
N ALA A 445 13.06 22.32 -15.69
CA ALA A 445 13.78 23.54 -16.09
C ALA A 445 12.80 24.70 -16.33
N GLU A 446 11.71 24.45 -17.07
CA GLU A 446 10.70 25.46 -17.34
C GLU A 446 9.92 25.88 -16.08
N LEU A 447 9.60 24.92 -15.20
CA LEU A 447 9.00 25.24 -13.90
C LEU A 447 9.92 26.12 -13.06
N ALA A 448 11.22 25.82 -13.00
CA ALA A 448 12.19 26.64 -12.27
C ALA A 448 12.30 28.06 -12.86
N GLU A 449 12.23 28.20 -14.18
CA GLU A 449 12.16 29.52 -14.83
C GLU A 449 10.88 30.28 -14.50
N ARG A 450 9.72 29.61 -14.55
CA ARG A 450 8.42 30.21 -14.20
C ARG A 450 8.37 30.64 -12.73
N GLU A 451 9.01 29.89 -11.83
CA GLU A 451 9.19 30.28 -10.43
C GLU A 451 10.05 31.53 -10.31
N ALA A 452 11.18 31.58 -11.04
CA ALA A 452 12.05 32.74 -11.06
C ALA A 452 11.34 33.99 -11.64
N ARG A 453 10.37 33.81 -12.54
CA ARG A 453 9.53 34.88 -13.10
C ARG A 453 8.32 35.23 -12.22
N GLY A 454 8.00 34.46 -11.17
CA GLY A 454 6.81 34.68 -10.32
C GLY A 454 5.47 34.36 -11.01
N GLU A 455 5.50 33.59 -12.11
CA GLU A 455 4.34 33.29 -12.95
C GLU A 455 3.49 32.12 -12.41
N LEU A 456 4.02 31.37 -11.45
CA LEU A 456 3.37 30.23 -10.80
C LEU A 456 2.34 30.60 -9.76
#